data_AF-A0A7V4E501-F1
#
_entry.id   AF-A0A7V4E501-F1
#
_cell.length_a   1.000
_cell.length_b   1.000
_cell.length_c   1.000
_cell.angle_alpha   90.00
_cell.angle_beta   90.00
_cell.angle_gamma   90.00
#
_symmetry.space_group_name_H-M   'P 1'
#
loop_
_entity.id
_entity.type
_entity.pdbx_description
1 polymer ?
#
loop_
_entity_poly.entity_id
_entity_poly.type
_entity_poly.pdbx_seq_one_letter_code
_entity_poly.pdbx_strand_id
1 'polypeptide(L)'
;MQFFSLFLFAHLTVLHAGSLSTMMEELAKKFKEETGIEIKRRAGGSLFLANLIKEKRVDWDIFFSADYNITADLKGTFCDTFYTFASNQMVIAYTLKSKYSREINEKNWIQILSRSGIRIGRSNPELDPCGYRTLLLIEILKSKYGEEIANKILANSSEKNVRSKASEIANLLEMGELDYAFLYLSEALTILFFSNS
;
A
#
# COMPACT_ATOMS: atom_id res chain seq x y z
N MET A 1 39.48 33.45 13.52
CA MET A 1 38.03 33.56 13.83
C MET A 1 37.26 32.96 12.65
N GLN A 2 37.21 31.64 12.51
CA GLN A 2 36.27 30.71 13.17
C GLN A 2 34.81 30.95 12.74
N PHE A 3 34.50 30.58 11.49
CA PHE A 3 33.14 30.46 10.93
C PHE A 3 32.96 29.13 10.18
N PHE A 4 33.61 28.07 10.65
CA PHE A 4 33.52 26.72 10.07
C PHE A 4 33.30 25.66 11.17
N SER A 5 32.32 25.91 12.05
CA SER A 5 31.98 24.95 13.10
C SER A 5 30.56 25.14 13.61
N LEU A 6 29.56 24.99 12.74
CA LEU A 6 28.18 24.73 13.20
C LEU A 6 27.31 23.94 12.19
N PHE A 7 27.89 23.14 11.30
CA PHE A 7 27.16 22.07 10.59
C PHE A 7 27.33 20.74 11.35
N LEU A 8 27.17 20.80 12.67
CA LEU A 8 27.16 19.61 13.52
C LEU A 8 25.77 18.94 13.35
N PHE A 9 25.71 17.88 12.53
CA PHE A 9 24.62 16.90 12.48
C PHE A 9 23.17 17.43 12.35
N ALA A 10 22.91 18.27 11.34
CA ALA A 10 21.53 18.54 10.96
C ALA A 10 20.88 17.23 10.48
N HIS A 11 19.85 16.79 11.20
CA HIS A 11 19.04 15.63 10.83
C HIS A 11 17.57 15.98 10.93
N LEU A 12 16.77 15.35 10.08
CA LEU A 12 15.31 15.45 10.10
C LEU A 12 14.74 14.12 10.58
N THR A 13 13.84 14.18 11.54
CA THR A 13 13.09 13.03 12.03
C THR A 13 11.78 12.90 11.26
N VAL A 14 11.68 11.84 10.45
CA VAL A 14 10.53 11.58 9.59
C VAL A 14 9.75 10.38 10.12
N LEU A 15 8.53 10.63 10.57
CA LEU A 15 7.57 9.59 10.89
C LEU A 15 6.80 9.23 9.61
N HIS A 16 6.66 7.95 9.28
CA HIS A 16 5.92 7.56 8.08
C HIS A 16 5.15 6.25 8.25
N ALA A 17 4.07 6.12 7.48
CA ALA A 17 3.33 4.88 7.35
C ALA A 17 4.23 3.75 6.85
N GLY A 18 4.04 2.53 7.37
CA GLY A 18 4.83 1.36 7.00
C GLY A 18 4.80 1.05 5.49
N SER A 19 3.68 1.31 4.80
CA SER A 19 3.54 1.13 3.35
C SER A 19 4.46 2.04 2.52
N LEU A 20 4.98 3.12 3.11
CA LEU A 20 5.88 4.06 2.44
C LEU A 20 7.36 3.72 2.66
N SER A 21 7.69 2.64 3.39
CA SER A 21 9.04 2.40 3.89
C SER A 21 10.11 2.32 2.80
N THR A 22 9.86 1.56 1.73
CA THR A 22 10.80 1.41 0.61
C THR A 22 11.02 2.76 -0.09
N MET A 23 9.93 3.47 -0.40
CA MET A 23 10.01 4.78 -1.06
C MET A 23 10.71 5.83 -0.18
N MET A 24 10.43 5.84 1.13
CA MET A 24 11.06 6.74 2.09
C MET A 24 12.56 6.44 2.26
N GLU A 25 12.97 5.18 2.14
CA GLU A 25 14.39 4.81 2.16
C GLU A 25 15.14 5.35 0.94
N GLU A 26 14.59 5.17 -0.26
CA GLU A 26 15.16 5.72 -1.49
C GLU A 26 15.19 7.26 -1.46
N LEU A 27 14.10 7.88 -1.00
CA LEU A 27 13.99 9.33 -0.88
C LEU A 27 15.01 9.88 0.12
N ALA A 28 15.18 9.23 1.28
CA ALA A 28 16.15 9.63 2.28
C ALA A 28 17.59 9.55 1.77
N LYS A 29 17.91 8.50 1.00
CA LYS A 29 19.23 8.36 0.37
C LYS A 29 19.51 9.52 -0.60
N LYS A 30 18.59 9.77 -1.54
CA LYS A 30 18.72 10.86 -2.52
C LYS A 30 18.79 12.24 -1.85
N PHE A 31 17.93 12.50 -0.86
CA PHE A 31 17.92 13.76 -0.14
C PHE A 31 19.26 14.01 0.58
N LYS A 32 19.84 12.97 1.20
CA LYS A 32 21.16 13.06 1.84
C LYS A 32 22.27 13.30 0.83
N GLU A 33 22.23 12.64 -0.33
CA GLU A 33 23.20 12.85 -1.42
C GLU A 33 23.16 14.29 -1.95
N GLU A 34 21.97 14.89 -2.08
CA GLU A 34 21.79 16.24 -2.60
C GLU A 34 22.07 17.35 -1.58
N THR A 35 21.68 17.14 -0.32
CA THR A 35 21.68 18.21 0.70
C THR A 35 22.72 18.03 1.80
N GLY A 36 23.26 16.82 1.97
CA GLY A 36 24.11 16.44 3.10
C GLY A 36 23.35 16.23 4.42
N ILE A 37 22.03 16.45 4.47
CA ILE A 37 21.20 16.32 5.67
C ILE A 37 20.78 14.86 5.86
N GLU A 38 20.90 14.34 7.09
CA GLU A 38 20.48 12.97 7.41
C GLU A 38 18.98 12.89 7.72
N ILE A 39 18.28 11.91 7.15
CA ILE A 39 16.89 11.62 7.51
C ILE A 39 16.86 10.41 8.47
N LYS A 40 16.45 10.65 9.72
CA LYS A 40 16.12 9.60 10.69
C LYS A 40 14.66 9.19 10.52
N ARG A 41 14.44 8.02 9.95
CA ARG A 41 13.10 7.50 9.67
C ARG A 41 12.57 6.67 10.83
N ARG A 42 11.28 6.78 11.10
CA ARG A 42 10.54 5.86 11.98
C ARG A 42 9.25 5.42 11.29
N ALA A 43 9.24 4.15 10.89
CA ALA A 43 8.08 3.50 10.29
C ALA A 43 7.09 3.04 11.37
N GLY A 44 5.80 3.07 11.07
CA GLY A 44 4.75 2.54 11.93
C GLY A 44 3.37 2.61 11.29
N GLY A 45 2.34 2.11 11.97
CA GLY A 45 0.95 2.36 11.55
C GLY A 45 0.61 3.84 11.71
N SER A 46 -0.04 4.45 10.72
CA SER A 46 -0.34 5.89 10.72
C SER A 46 -1.06 6.34 12.00
N LEU A 47 -2.06 5.56 12.47
CA LEU A 47 -2.82 5.88 13.68
C LEU A 47 -1.95 5.78 14.94
N PHE A 48 -1.10 4.75 15.03
CA PHE A 48 -0.18 4.59 16.15
C PHE A 48 0.80 5.76 16.23
N LEU A 49 1.42 6.15 15.12
CA LEU A 49 2.35 7.28 15.07
C LEU A 49 1.64 8.61 15.39
N ALA A 50 0.43 8.82 14.89
CA ALA A 50 -0.38 9.99 15.24
C ALA A 50 -0.71 10.06 16.73
N ASN A 51 -1.00 8.92 17.37
CA ASN A 51 -1.20 8.88 18.83
C ASN A 51 0.08 9.23 19.59
N LEU A 52 1.25 8.76 19.13
CA LEU A 52 2.53 9.17 19.73
C LEU A 52 2.78 10.68 19.61
N ILE A 53 2.41 11.30 18.47
CA ILE A 53 2.46 12.75 18.28
C ILE A 53 1.55 13.44 19.30
N LYS A 54 0.30 13.00 19.41
CA LYS A 54 -0.70 13.59 20.31
C LYS A 54 -0.28 13.50 21.78
N GLU A 55 0.30 12.36 22.16
CA GLU A 55 0.81 12.10 23.50
C GLU A 55 2.17 12.75 23.76
N LYS A 56 2.77 13.43 22.76
CA LYS A 56 4.11 14.04 22.81
C LYS A 56 5.20 13.04 23.25
N ARG A 57 5.08 11.80 22.79
CA ARG A 57 6.00 10.68 23.10
C ARG A 57 7.03 10.41 22.01
N VAL A 58 7.10 11.27 21.00
CA VAL A 58 8.03 11.14 19.88
C VAL A 58 8.39 12.51 19.33
N ASP A 59 9.67 12.71 19.02
CA ASP A 59 10.14 13.86 18.26
C ASP A 59 9.90 13.63 16.76
N TRP A 60 9.52 14.68 16.04
CA TRP A 60 9.21 14.60 14.63
C TRP A 60 9.31 15.98 13.97
N ASP A 61 9.76 15.99 12.71
CA ASP A 61 9.77 17.17 11.85
C ASP A 61 8.74 17.04 10.73
N ILE A 62 8.58 15.83 10.20
CA ILE A 62 7.64 15.53 9.11
C ILE A 62 6.90 14.23 9.42
N PHE A 63 5.59 14.22 9.18
CA PHE A 63 4.74 13.03 9.31
C PHE A 63 4.04 12.69 7.99
N PHE A 64 4.30 11.49 7.48
CA PHE A 64 3.64 10.94 6.30
C PHE A 64 2.62 9.86 6.70
N SER A 65 1.33 10.20 6.67
CA SER A 65 0.23 9.26 6.87
C SER A 65 -0.20 8.59 5.57
N ALA A 66 -0.61 7.33 5.64
CA ALA A 66 -1.32 6.64 4.55
C ALA A 66 -2.84 6.94 4.49
N ASP A 67 -3.37 7.70 5.46
CA ASP A 67 -4.78 8.09 5.52
C ASP A 67 -4.89 9.59 5.81
N TYR A 68 -5.61 10.31 4.93
CA TYR A 68 -5.80 11.74 5.05
C TYR A 68 -6.62 12.13 6.29
N ASN A 69 -7.54 11.26 6.74
CA ASN A 69 -8.36 11.54 7.92
C ASN A 69 -7.51 11.64 9.18
N ILE A 70 -6.46 10.82 9.27
CA ILE A 70 -5.52 10.84 10.41
C ILE A 70 -4.73 12.15 10.42
N THR A 71 -4.26 12.64 9.27
CA THR A 71 -3.59 13.95 9.19
C THR A 71 -4.54 15.11 9.42
N ALA A 72 -5.79 15.01 8.95
CA ALA A 72 -6.80 16.03 9.18
C ALA A 72 -7.10 16.20 10.68
N ASP A 73 -7.09 15.10 11.43
CA ASP A 73 -7.29 15.08 12.89
C ASP A 73 -6.11 15.67 13.70
N LEU A 74 -4.93 15.85 13.08
CA LEU A 74 -3.80 16.56 13.69
C LEU A 74 -3.83 18.07 13.43
N LYS A 75 -4.63 18.52 12.46
CA LYS A 75 -4.69 19.92 12.05
C LYS A 75 -5.23 20.81 13.17
N GLY A 76 -4.62 21.98 13.34
CA GLY A 76 -5.00 23.02 14.29
C GLY A 76 -4.43 22.85 15.70
N THR A 77 -4.02 21.63 16.09
CA THR A 77 -3.34 21.40 17.38
C THR A 77 -1.87 21.02 17.22
N PHE A 78 -1.54 20.18 16.23
CA PHE A 78 -0.18 19.66 16.03
C PHE A 78 0.44 20.10 14.70
N CYS A 79 -0.38 20.51 13.72
CA CYS A 79 0.09 21.12 12.49
C CYS A 79 -0.89 22.18 11.98
N ASP A 80 -0.39 23.27 11.40
CA ASP A 80 -1.24 24.29 10.80
C ASP A 80 -1.76 23.87 9.42
N THR A 81 -0.89 23.15 8.69
CA THR A 81 -1.13 22.73 7.31
C THR A 81 -0.73 21.26 7.11
N PHE A 82 -1.47 20.58 6.25
CA PHE A 82 -1.10 19.29 5.70
C PHE A 82 -1.40 19.27 4.19
N TYR A 83 -0.73 18.38 3.46
CA TYR A 83 -0.90 18.24 2.02
C TYR A 83 -1.20 16.79 1.66
N THR A 84 -2.25 16.58 0.87
CA THR A 84 -2.47 15.30 0.18
C THR A 84 -1.63 15.29 -1.08
N PHE A 85 -0.59 14.45 -1.10
CA PHE A 85 0.36 14.41 -2.22
C PHE A 85 0.30 13.10 -3.03
N ALA A 86 -0.31 12.05 -2.47
CA ALA A 86 -0.42 10.75 -3.09
C ALA A 86 -1.79 10.13 -2.82
N SER A 87 -2.27 9.36 -3.79
CA SER A 87 -3.41 8.47 -3.66
C SER A 87 -3.03 7.09 -4.15
N ASN A 88 -3.83 6.09 -3.79
CA ASN A 88 -3.66 4.74 -4.29
C ASN A 88 -4.97 4.26 -4.91
N GLN A 89 -4.88 3.27 -5.79
CA GLN A 89 -6.03 2.73 -6.51
C GLN A 89 -6.03 1.22 -6.36
N MET A 90 -7.19 0.65 -5.99
CA MET A 90 -7.36 -0.81 -6.03
C MET A 90 -7.43 -1.25 -7.49
N VAL A 91 -6.66 -2.27 -7.82
CA VAL A 91 -6.60 -2.88 -9.15
C VAL A 91 -6.73 -4.39 -9.04
N ILE A 92 -7.03 -5.01 -10.18
CA ILE A 92 -6.94 -6.46 -10.36
C ILE A 92 -5.66 -6.71 -11.14
N ALA A 93 -4.62 -7.13 -10.44
CA ALA A 93 -3.34 -7.46 -11.04
C ALA A 93 -3.39 -8.87 -11.65
N TYR A 94 -2.70 -9.05 -12.78
CA TYR A 94 -2.49 -10.34 -13.44
C TYR A 94 -1.21 -10.30 -14.28
N THR A 95 -0.73 -11.46 -14.71
CA THR A 95 0.43 -11.58 -15.62
C THR A 95 0.04 -12.32 -16.89
N LEU A 96 0.98 -12.45 -17.84
CA LEU A 96 0.77 -13.28 -19.02
C LEU A 96 0.58 -14.77 -18.69
N LYS A 97 1.05 -15.23 -17.52
CA LYS A 97 0.87 -16.61 -17.03
C LYS A 97 -0.54 -16.87 -16.51
N SER A 98 -1.28 -15.81 -16.20
CA SER A 98 -2.64 -15.91 -15.66
C SER A 98 -3.61 -16.50 -16.67
N LYS A 99 -4.52 -17.37 -16.19
CA LYS A 99 -5.63 -17.87 -17.01
C LYS A 99 -6.44 -16.70 -17.58
N TYR A 100 -6.76 -16.74 -18.87
CA TYR A 100 -7.56 -15.73 -19.57
C TYR A 100 -6.93 -14.31 -19.56
N SER A 101 -5.62 -14.19 -19.37
CA SER A 101 -4.89 -12.90 -19.36
C SER A 101 -5.07 -12.08 -20.64
N ARG A 102 -5.29 -12.72 -21.79
CA ARG A 102 -5.53 -12.03 -23.08
C ARG A 102 -7.00 -11.69 -23.35
N GLU A 103 -7.93 -12.21 -22.53
CA GLU A 103 -9.37 -11.97 -22.67
C GLU A 103 -9.87 -10.90 -21.71
N ILE A 104 -9.23 -10.76 -20.55
CA ILE A 104 -9.70 -9.86 -19.48
C ILE A 104 -9.58 -8.39 -19.85
N ASN A 105 -10.63 -7.63 -19.52
CA ASN A 105 -10.72 -6.20 -19.70
C ASN A 105 -11.70 -5.58 -18.68
N GLU A 106 -11.80 -4.25 -18.71
CA GLU A 106 -12.66 -3.43 -17.85
C GLU A 106 -14.15 -3.82 -17.87
N LYS A 107 -14.64 -4.49 -18.92
CA LYS A 107 -16.05 -4.85 -19.10
C LYS A 107 -16.37 -6.27 -18.64
N ASN A 108 -15.38 -7.18 -18.64
CA ASN A 108 -15.61 -8.62 -18.42
C ASN A 108 -14.86 -9.22 -17.22
N TRP A 109 -14.09 -8.42 -16.48
CA TRP A 109 -13.28 -8.91 -15.36
C TRP A 109 -14.10 -9.64 -14.29
N ILE A 110 -15.31 -9.16 -13.98
CA ILE A 110 -16.19 -9.78 -12.98
C ILE A 110 -16.54 -11.21 -13.41
N GLN A 111 -16.91 -11.38 -14.68
CA GLN A 111 -17.27 -12.67 -15.25
C GLN A 111 -16.05 -13.60 -15.24
N ILE A 112 -14.87 -13.11 -15.62
CA ILE A 112 -13.65 -13.91 -15.63
C ILE A 112 -13.26 -14.34 -14.21
N LEU A 113 -13.23 -13.41 -13.25
CA LEU A 113 -12.88 -13.71 -11.85
C LEU A 113 -13.90 -14.66 -11.19
N SER A 114 -15.13 -14.74 -11.71
CA SER A 114 -16.15 -15.67 -11.23
C SER A 114 -16.10 -17.07 -11.86
N ARG A 115 -15.26 -17.30 -12.88
CA ARG A 115 -15.12 -18.63 -13.52
C ARG A 115 -14.55 -19.62 -12.51
N SER A 116 -15.01 -20.87 -12.55
CA SER A 116 -14.49 -21.91 -11.68
C SER A 116 -13.01 -22.19 -11.95
N GLY A 117 -12.24 -22.43 -10.89
CA GLY A 117 -10.82 -22.80 -11.00
C GLY A 117 -9.87 -21.63 -11.23
N ILE A 118 -10.35 -20.39 -11.14
CA ILE A 118 -9.50 -19.20 -11.03
C ILE A 118 -8.91 -19.12 -9.61
N ARG A 119 -7.62 -18.81 -9.51
CA ARG A 119 -6.93 -18.60 -8.23
C ARG A 119 -6.75 -17.10 -7.99
N ILE A 120 -7.45 -16.56 -7.00
CA ILE A 120 -7.38 -15.14 -6.65
C ILE A 120 -6.65 -14.96 -5.32
N GLY A 121 -5.65 -14.08 -5.28
CA GLY A 121 -5.00 -13.66 -4.05
C GLY A 121 -5.55 -12.35 -3.50
N ARG A 122 -5.54 -12.23 -2.17
CA ARG A 122 -5.83 -11.00 -1.42
C ARG A 122 -5.02 -11.00 -0.13
N SER A 123 -4.75 -9.83 0.45
CA SER A 123 -4.14 -9.78 1.77
C SER A 123 -5.16 -9.98 2.90
N ASN A 124 -4.66 -10.28 4.09
CA ASN A 124 -5.47 -10.54 5.27
C ASN A 124 -6.15 -9.23 5.72
N PRO A 125 -7.50 -9.20 5.85
CA PRO A 125 -8.24 -8.00 6.20
C PRO A 125 -7.97 -7.47 7.61
N GLU A 126 -7.49 -8.31 8.54
CA GLU A 126 -7.12 -7.90 9.90
C GLU A 126 -5.74 -7.26 9.97
N LEU A 127 -4.86 -7.56 9.00
CA LEU A 127 -3.45 -7.19 9.03
C LEU A 127 -3.07 -6.13 7.98
N ASP A 128 -3.81 -6.05 6.88
CA ASP A 128 -3.49 -5.19 5.74
C ASP A 128 -4.72 -4.41 5.25
N PRO A 129 -4.62 -3.07 5.13
CA PRO A 129 -5.68 -2.26 4.57
C PRO A 129 -6.15 -2.64 3.16
N CYS A 130 -5.27 -3.22 2.33
CA CYS A 130 -5.68 -3.74 1.02
C CYS A 130 -6.70 -4.89 1.18
N GLY A 131 -6.51 -5.76 2.19
CA GLY A 131 -7.35 -6.92 2.45
C GLY A 131 -8.78 -6.57 2.84
N TYR A 132 -8.98 -5.64 3.78
CA TYR A 132 -10.35 -5.23 4.14
C TYR A 132 -11.02 -4.44 3.00
N ARG A 133 -10.26 -3.65 2.24
CA ARG A 133 -10.78 -2.95 1.06
C ARG A 133 -11.21 -3.92 -0.04
N THR A 134 -10.53 -5.05 -0.20
CA THR A 134 -11.01 -6.14 -1.08
C THR A 134 -12.38 -6.63 -0.63
N LEU A 135 -12.60 -6.86 0.67
CA LEU A 135 -13.92 -7.31 1.16
C LEU A 135 -15.01 -6.25 0.97
N LEU A 136 -14.70 -4.97 1.17
CA LEU A 136 -15.63 -3.87 0.87
C LEU A 136 -15.99 -3.84 -0.63
N LEU A 137 -15.02 -4.07 -1.52
CA LEU A 137 -15.28 -4.18 -2.95
C LEU A 137 -16.20 -5.37 -3.25
N ILE A 138 -15.98 -6.53 -2.63
CA ILE A 138 -16.85 -7.70 -2.78
C ILE A 138 -18.28 -7.40 -2.32
N GLU A 139 -18.47 -6.66 -1.22
CA GLU A 139 -19.81 -6.26 -0.76
C GLU A 139 -20.50 -5.31 -1.74
N ILE A 140 -19.75 -4.37 -2.34
CA ILE A 140 -20.26 -3.51 -3.42
C ILE A 140 -20.66 -4.36 -4.64
N LEU A 141 -19.86 -5.36 -5.00
CA LEU A 141 -20.19 -6.28 -6.10
C LEU A 141 -21.44 -7.10 -5.79
N LYS A 142 -21.60 -7.58 -4.55
CA LYS A 142 -22.79 -8.29 -4.09
C LYS A 142 -24.04 -7.43 -4.26
N SER A 143 -23.98 -6.17 -3.84
CA SER A 143 -25.10 -5.22 -3.99
C SER A 143 -25.44 -4.93 -5.46
N LYS A 144 -24.42 -4.77 -6.32
CA LYS A 144 -24.61 -4.32 -7.71
C LYS A 144 -24.89 -5.43 -8.72
N TYR A 145 -24.33 -6.62 -8.51
CA TYR A 145 -24.37 -7.73 -9.48
C TYR A 145 -24.97 -9.02 -8.90
N GLY A 146 -25.33 -9.03 -7.62
CA GLY A 146 -25.97 -10.14 -6.93
C GLY A 146 -25.01 -10.97 -6.07
N GLU A 147 -25.59 -11.74 -5.15
CA GLU A 147 -24.83 -12.54 -4.18
C GLU A 147 -24.07 -13.71 -4.83
N GLU A 148 -24.64 -14.33 -5.87
CA GLU A 148 -24.03 -15.47 -6.54
C GLU A 148 -22.65 -15.12 -7.13
N ILE A 149 -22.54 -13.98 -7.80
CA ILE A 149 -21.29 -13.56 -8.46
C ILE A 149 -20.22 -13.18 -7.44
N ALA A 150 -20.60 -12.48 -6.37
CA ALA A 150 -19.70 -12.11 -5.29
C ALA A 150 -19.16 -13.36 -4.57
N ASN A 151 -20.04 -14.33 -4.29
CA ASN A 151 -19.65 -15.59 -3.65
C ASN A 151 -18.74 -16.43 -4.55
N LYS A 152 -18.95 -16.44 -5.87
CA LYS A 152 -18.04 -17.11 -6.82
C LYS A 152 -16.63 -16.50 -6.79
N ILE A 153 -16.54 -15.16 -6.82
CA ILE A 153 -15.25 -14.47 -6.73
C ILE A 153 -14.57 -14.75 -5.39
N LEU A 154 -15.32 -14.69 -4.30
CA LEU A 154 -14.79 -14.98 -2.96
C LEU A 154 -14.33 -16.43 -2.82
N ALA A 155 -15.06 -17.39 -3.38
CA ALA A 155 -14.69 -18.81 -3.38
C ALA A 155 -13.38 -19.05 -4.16
N ASN A 156 -13.14 -18.31 -5.24
CA ASN A 156 -11.87 -18.32 -5.98
C ASN A 156 -10.73 -17.63 -5.19
N SER A 157 -11.07 -16.85 -4.17
CA SER A 157 -10.13 -16.23 -3.21
C SER A 157 -10.08 -16.98 -1.87
N SER A 158 -9.88 -18.29 -1.95
CA SER A 158 -9.79 -19.19 -0.79
C SER A 158 -8.70 -18.77 0.20
N GLU A 159 -8.87 -19.12 1.49
CA GLU A 159 -7.93 -18.78 2.58
C GLU A 159 -6.47 -19.17 2.31
N LYS A 160 -6.21 -20.25 1.55
CA LYS A 160 -4.85 -20.65 1.14
C LYS A 160 -4.12 -19.60 0.27
N ASN A 161 -4.87 -18.69 -0.37
CA ASN A 161 -4.36 -17.61 -1.21
C ASN A 161 -4.34 -16.26 -0.46
N VAL A 162 -4.61 -16.26 0.85
CA VAL A 162 -4.53 -15.08 1.70
C VAL A 162 -3.13 -14.99 2.31
N ARG A 163 -2.55 -13.79 2.33
CA ARG A 163 -1.24 -13.53 2.94
C ARG A 163 -1.29 -12.32 3.86
N SER A 164 -0.32 -12.19 4.76
CA SER A 164 -0.24 -11.05 5.68
C SER A 164 -0.11 -9.70 4.97
N LYS A 165 0.53 -9.67 3.81
CA LYS A 165 0.87 -8.43 3.09
C LYS A 165 0.58 -8.55 1.60
N ALA A 166 0.12 -7.45 1.00
CA ALA A 166 -0.05 -7.32 -0.44
C ALA A 166 1.22 -7.65 -1.27
N SER A 167 2.42 -7.35 -0.75
CA SER A 167 3.68 -7.68 -1.42
C SER A 167 3.91 -9.19 -1.58
N GLU A 168 3.50 -10.00 -0.60
CA GLU A 168 3.58 -11.47 -0.70
C GLU A 168 2.60 -12.00 -1.77
N ILE A 169 1.43 -11.37 -1.90
CA ILE A 169 0.47 -11.68 -2.95
C ILE A 169 1.04 -11.35 -4.34
N ALA A 170 1.72 -10.20 -4.47
CA ALA A 170 2.39 -9.81 -5.72
C ALA A 170 3.43 -10.87 -6.16
N ASN A 171 4.25 -11.36 -5.22
CA ASN A 171 5.24 -12.42 -5.50
C ASN A 171 4.57 -13.74 -5.97
N LEU A 172 3.47 -14.15 -5.32
CA LEU A 172 2.73 -15.36 -5.74
C LEU A 172 2.15 -15.21 -7.15
N LEU A 173 1.67 -14.02 -7.49
CA LEU A 173 1.14 -13.72 -8.81
C LEU A 173 2.25 -13.76 -9.89
N GLU A 174 3.44 -13.23 -9.59
CA GLU A 174 4.60 -13.28 -10.47
C GLU A 174 5.09 -14.71 -10.74
N MET A 175 5.11 -15.54 -9.70
CA MET A 175 5.46 -16.97 -9.79
C MET A 175 4.42 -17.77 -10.60
N GLY A 176 3.21 -17.24 -10.81
CA GLY A 176 2.11 -17.94 -11.49
C GLY A 176 1.33 -18.88 -10.58
N GLU A 177 1.51 -18.76 -9.26
CA GLU A 177 0.75 -19.49 -8.24
C GLU A 177 -0.68 -18.95 -8.11
N LEU A 178 -0.88 -17.69 -8.53
CA LEU A 178 -2.19 -17.04 -8.63
C LEU A 178 -2.45 -16.65 -10.08
N ASP A 179 -3.73 -16.57 -10.45
CA ASP A 179 -4.16 -16.04 -11.74
C ASP A 179 -4.46 -14.53 -11.62
N TYR A 180 -5.07 -14.10 -10.51
CA TYR A 180 -5.39 -12.70 -10.27
C TYR A 180 -5.10 -12.31 -8.83
N ALA A 181 -4.88 -11.02 -8.58
CA ALA A 181 -4.78 -10.49 -7.23
C ALA A 181 -5.48 -9.15 -7.09
N PHE A 182 -6.19 -8.97 -5.97
CA PHE A 182 -6.60 -7.64 -5.54
C PHE A 182 -5.41 -6.97 -4.86
N LEU A 183 -4.89 -5.93 -5.49
CA LEU A 183 -3.74 -5.16 -5.02
C LEU A 183 -4.02 -3.68 -5.16
N TYR A 184 -3.19 -2.89 -4.51
CA TYR A 184 -2.99 -1.50 -4.89
C TYR A 184 -2.16 -1.39 -6.17
N LEU A 185 -2.37 -0.32 -6.96
CA LEU A 185 -1.63 -0.09 -8.19
C LEU A 185 -0.12 0.03 -7.92
N SER A 186 0.30 0.69 -6.84
CA SER A 186 1.72 0.78 -6.48
C SER A 186 2.37 -0.59 -6.30
N GLU A 187 1.68 -1.53 -5.67
CA GLU A 187 2.14 -2.90 -5.46
C GLU A 187 2.04 -3.74 -6.73
N ALA A 188 1.00 -3.54 -7.55
CA ALA A 188 0.89 -4.22 -8.83
C ALA A 188 2.04 -3.82 -9.79
N LEU A 189 2.47 -2.57 -9.75
CA LEU A 189 3.58 -2.07 -10.57
C LEU A 189 4.93 -2.71 -10.19
N THR A 190 5.13 -3.16 -8.94
CA THR A 190 6.40 -3.82 -8.57
C THR A 190 6.62 -5.11 -9.34
N ILE A 191 5.55 -5.83 -9.71
CA ILE A 191 5.60 -7.05 -10.52
C ILE A 191 6.26 -6.77 -11.89
N LEU A 192 6.00 -5.60 -12.48
CA LEU A 192 6.58 -5.21 -13.77
C LEU A 192 8.06 -4.89 -13.68
N PHE A 193 8.54 -4.41 -12.54
CA PHE A 193 9.94 -4.08 -12.33
C PHE A 193 10.80 -5.34 -12.19
N PHE A 194 10.33 -6.36 -11.47
CA PHE A 194 11.06 -7.63 -11.31
C PHE A 194 11.02 -8.51 -12.56
N SER A 195 9.98 -8.39 -13.40
CA SER A 195 9.88 -9.11 -14.68
C SER A 195 10.91 -8.68 -15.73
N ASN A 196 11.58 -7.53 -15.54
CA ASN A 196 12.54 -6.94 -16.50
C ASN A 196 13.98 -6.90 -15.97
N SER A 197 14.25 -7.53 -14.81
CA SER A 197 15.58 -7.69 -14.21
C SER A 197 16.04 -9.13 -14.26
#